data_AF-A0A4W4DQJ9-F1
#
_entry.id   AF-A0A4W4DQJ9-F1
#
_cell.length_a   1.000
_cell.length_b   1.000
_cell.length_c   1.000
_cell.angle_alpha   90.00
_cell.angle_beta   90.00
_cell.angle_gamma   90.00
#
_symmetry.space_group_name_H-M   'P 1'
#
loop_
_entity.id
_entity.type
_entity.pdbx_description
1 polymer ?
#
loop_
_entity_poly.entity_id
_entity_poly.type
_entity_poly.pdbx_seq_one_letter_code
_entity_poly.pdbx_strand_id
1 'polypeptide(L)'
;DNFSPQWVVFDSVSLQYLEMRFDKAIRLFGTVLFIIQTLLYTGLVIYAPALALNQVSGIHLWGAVISTGVVCTFYCTLGGLKAVVWTDAFQVVIMVAGFLAVIIQSVLLQGGVSIIISDSAQGGRLNIWDFDPNPLRRHTFWTVIIGGAFLWTSAYGINQTQVQRYVSCKSLFHAKMSLYVNLVSLWTINLCSIFCGLCLYSVYKNCDPWTAKRVNTQDQLMPYLVLDILRAYPGIPGLFVAAVYSGTLSTVSSSVNALAAVTVTDLIRPYFSFSEQQLIWTSKGLSIFYGALCIGMAGLASLMGGLLQAAISIFGTIGGPVLGLFVLGILFPCANSKGGLAGLVSGLAISLWVCIGAQVYHPLPANTRPLTLKTHGCNFTIAEAALTNWTRYPTQASYITSAHLYFCPVGTLVVIAVGLAVSLLSGGRTLKLQPGLTVVKEDLTCYKLYKTLKQKVGVKFIFYLCLCYNFCMLFYPYFQKW
;
A
#
# COMPACT_ATOMS: atom_id res chain seq x y z
N ASP A 1 4.85 -24.64 -32.46
CA ASP A 1 3.49 -25.20 -32.28
C ASP A 1 3.45 -26.32 -31.26
N ASN A 2 3.48 -25.96 -29.98
CA ASN A 2 2.93 -26.75 -28.87
C ASN A 2 2.75 -25.81 -27.67
N PHE A 3 1.89 -24.80 -27.88
CA PHE A 3 1.37 -23.93 -26.82
C PHE A 3 0.05 -24.54 -26.35
N SER A 4 0.12 -25.50 -25.43
CA SER A 4 -1.02 -25.91 -24.60
C SER A 4 -0.97 -25.12 -23.28
N PRO A 5 -2.11 -24.97 -22.57
CA PRO A 5 -2.44 -23.78 -21.78
C PRO A 5 -1.67 -23.72 -20.45
N GLN A 6 -0.61 -22.89 -20.38
CA GLN A 6 0.12 -22.53 -19.15
C GLN A 6 -0.71 -21.67 -18.17
N TRP A 7 -2.03 -21.79 -18.13
CA TRP A 7 -2.93 -20.89 -17.39
C TRP A 7 -3.15 -21.26 -15.92
N VAL A 8 -2.50 -22.31 -15.39
CA VAL A 8 -2.91 -22.91 -14.09
C VAL A 8 -1.79 -23.07 -13.05
N VAL A 9 -0.51 -22.80 -13.37
CA VAL A 9 0.59 -22.95 -12.40
C VAL A 9 1.41 -21.68 -12.31
N PHE A 10 0.83 -20.63 -11.73
CA PHE A 10 1.60 -19.50 -11.22
C PHE A 10 1.79 -19.73 -9.73
N ASP A 11 2.88 -20.41 -9.39
CA ASP A 11 3.23 -20.71 -8.01
C ASP A 11 3.38 -19.43 -7.18
N SER A 12 3.19 -19.55 -5.87
CA SER A 12 3.46 -18.52 -4.87
C SER A 12 4.98 -18.30 -4.74
N VAL A 13 5.64 -17.89 -5.84
CA VAL A 13 7.10 -17.95 -5.98
C VAL A 13 7.83 -17.25 -4.83
N SER A 14 7.26 -16.15 -4.32
CA SER A 14 7.77 -15.45 -3.14
C SER A 14 7.81 -16.33 -1.90
N LEU A 15 6.71 -17.03 -1.61
CA LEU A 15 6.60 -17.87 -0.41
C LEU A 15 7.31 -19.22 -0.59
N GLN A 16 7.39 -19.72 -1.82
CA GLN A 16 8.18 -20.91 -2.16
C GLN A 16 9.67 -20.69 -1.92
N TYR A 17 10.19 -19.48 -2.19
CA TYR A 17 11.55 -19.10 -1.81
C TYR A 17 11.80 -19.32 -0.31
N LEU A 18 10.83 -18.96 0.55
CA LEU A 18 10.99 -19.13 2.00
C LEU A 18 11.07 -20.60 2.43
N GLU A 19 10.35 -21.50 1.76
CA GLU A 19 10.47 -22.94 2.03
C GLU A 19 11.83 -23.49 1.62
N MET A 20 12.30 -23.14 0.42
CA MET A 20 13.61 -23.56 -0.06
C MET A 20 14.75 -23.00 0.79
N ARG A 21 14.59 -21.77 1.30
CA ARG A 21 15.61 -21.10 2.12
C ARG A 21 15.62 -21.54 3.56
N PHE A 22 14.44 -21.82 4.13
CA PHE A 22 14.29 -22.15 5.54
C PHE A 22 13.55 -23.48 5.71
N ASP A 23 12.24 -23.45 5.82
CA ASP A 23 11.41 -24.65 5.98
C ASP A 23 9.94 -24.37 5.60
N LYS A 24 9.15 -25.45 5.55
CA LYS A 24 7.72 -25.39 5.24
C LYS A 24 6.90 -24.62 6.28
N ALA A 25 7.35 -24.61 7.54
CA ALA A 25 6.66 -23.88 8.62
C ALA A 25 6.70 -22.37 8.39
N ILE A 26 7.86 -21.84 7.99
CA ILE A 26 8.04 -20.43 7.66
C ILE A 26 7.24 -20.05 6.41
N ARG A 27 7.19 -20.91 5.38
CA ARG A 27 6.30 -20.70 4.23
C ARG A 27 4.85 -20.56 4.68
N LEU A 28 4.34 -21.51 5.45
CA LEU A 28 2.95 -21.49 5.93
C LEU A 28 2.65 -20.25 6.79
N PHE A 29 3.58 -19.85 7.66
CA PHE A 29 3.40 -18.66 8.48
C PHE A 29 3.40 -17.38 7.62
N GLY A 30 4.29 -17.28 6.62
CA GLY A 30 4.28 -16.22 5.62
C GLY A 30 2.98 -16.16 4.82
N THR A 31 2.44 -17.31 4.41
CA THR A 31 1.14 -17.44 3.73
C THR A 31 0.00 -16.87 4.58
N VAL A 32 -0.08 -17.27 5.86
CA VAL A 32 -1.12 -16.77 6.78
C VAL A 32 -1.03 -15.27 6.99
N LEU A 33 0.19 -14.74 7.19
CA LEU A 33 0.42 -13.29 7.33
C LEU A 33 0.02 -12.53 6.07
N PHE A 34 0.35 -13.06 4.89
CA PHE A 34 -0.07 -12.48 3.61
C PHE A 34 -1.60 -12.45 3.48
N ILE A 35 -2.29 -13.55 3.84
CA ILE A 35 -3.76 -13.62 3.79
C ILE A 35 -4.38 -12.56 4.71
N ILE A 36 -3.93 -12.49 5.97
CA ILE A 36 -4.43 -11.51 6.95
C ILE A 36 -4.19 -10.07 6.49
N GLN A 37 -2.95 -9.76 6.07
CA GLN A 37 -2.59 -8.42 5.59
C GLN A 37 -3.45 -8.00 4.41
N THR A 38 -3.62 -8.90 3.43
CA THR A 38 -4.36 -8.63 2.21
C THR A 38 -5.84 -8.44 2.52
N LEU A 39 -6.44 -9.30 3.36
CA LEU A 39 -7.86 -9.15 3.76
C LEU A 39 -8.14 -7.81 4.45
N LEU A 40 -7.28 -7.41 5.40
CA LEU A 40 -7.40 -6.13 6.09
C LEU A 40 -7.29 -4.95 5.12
N TYR A 41 -6.30 -4.97 4.24
CA TYR A 41 -6.09 -3.91 3.26
C TYR A 41 -7.21 -3.85 2.22
N THR A 42 -7.68 -4.99 1.71
CA THR A 42 -8.76 -5.03 0.73
C THR A 42 -10.07 -4.54 1.31
N GLY A 43 -10.40 -4.85 2.57
CA GLY A 43 -11.56 -4.29 3.25
C GLY A 43 -11.52 -2.76 3.35
N LEU A 44 -10.35 -2.21 3.70
CA LEU A 44 -10.10 -0.77 3.71
C LEU A 44 -10.30 -0.13 2.33
N VAL A 45 -9.81 -0.79 1.29
CA VAL A 45 -9.96 -0.32 -0.08
C VAL A 45 -11.42 -0.33 -0.53
N ILE A 46 -12.23 -1.32 -0.14
CA ILE A 46 -13.68 -1.35 -0.44
C ILE A 46 -14.44 -0.21 0.25
N TYR A 47 -13.99 0.21 1.44
CA TYR A 47 -14.65 1.26 2.22
C TYR A 47 -14.50 2.66 1.59
N ALA A 48 -13.33 2.98 1.01
CA ALA A 48 -13.02 4.28 0.41
C ALA A 48 -14.02 4.75 -0.69
N PRO A 49 -14.31 3.97 -1.75
CA PRO A 49 -15.28 4.36 -2.77
C PRO A 49 -16.71 4.38 -2.23
N ALA A 50 -17.03 3.57 -1.22
CA ALA A 50 -18.34 3.57 -0.60
C ALA A 50 -18.61 4.88 0.14
N LEU A 51 -17.59 5.49 0.77
CA LEU A 51 -17.70 6.85 1.32
C LEU A 51 -17.93 7.89 0.23
N ALA A 52 -17.22 7.78 -0.89
CA ALA A 52 -17.39 8.70 -2.02
C ALA A 52 -18.81 8.58 -2.62
N LEU A 53 -19.31 7.35 -2.81
CA LEU A 53 -20.66 7.12 -3.31
C LEU A 53 -21.71 7.59 -2.30
N ASN A 54 -21.54 7.33 -1.01
CA ASN A 54 -22.44 7.82 0.04
C ASN A 54 -22.55 9.34 0.01
N GLN A 55 -21.43 10.04 -0.13
CA GLN A 55 -21.41 11.49 -0.21
C GLN A 55 -22.10 11.99 -1.49
N VAL A 56 -21.80 11.40 -2.65
CA VAL A 56 -22.26 11.87 -3.96
C VAL A 56 -23.74 11.55 -4.24
N SER A 57 -24.17 10.33 -3.89
CA SER A 57 -25.51 9.82 -4.21
C SER A 57 -26.49 9.90 -3.04
N GLY A 58 -26.02 10.07 -1.82
CA GLY A 58 -26.84 9.98 -0.61
C GLY A 58 -27.25 8.55 -0.22
N ILE A 59 -26.79 7.52 -0.95
CA ILE A 59 -27.07 6.11 -0.61
C ILE A 59 -26.45 5.77 0.75
N HIS A 60 -27.17 5.01 1.57
CA HIS A 60 -26.68 4.53 2.86
C HIS A 60 -25.32 3.81 2.71
N LEU A 61 -24.35 4.18 3.54
CA LEU A 61 -22.94 3.73 3.46
C LEU A 61 -22.80 2.20 3.35
N TRP A 62 -23.52 1.44 4.18
CA TRP A 62 -23.46 -0.02 4.14
C TRP A 62 -24.06 -0.61 2.85
N GLY A 63 -25.07 0.05 2.27
CA GLY A 63 -25.59 -0.32 0.95
C GLY A 63 -24.54 -0.11 -0.15
N ALA A 64 -23.80 1.01 -0.08
CA ALA A 64 -22.68 1.28 -0.99
C ALA A 64 -21.54 0.27 -0.83
N VAL A 65 -21.18 -0.10 0.41
CA VAL A 65 -20.15 -1.12 0.69
C VAL A 65 -20.55 -2.47 0.10
N ILE A 66 -21.76 -2.95 0.40
CA ILE A 66 -22.25 -4.25 -0.10
C ILE A 66 -22.31 -4.24 -1.63
N SER A 67 -22.87 -3.20 -2.23
CA SER A 67 -22.95 -3.07 -3.70
C SER A 67 -21.57 -3.12 -4.35
N THR A 68 -20.60 -2.38 -3.81
CA THR A 68 -19.21 -2.34 -4.31
C THR A 68 -18.55 -3.71 -4.23
N GLY A 69 -18.68 -4.36 -3.08
CA GLY A 69 -18.11 -5.67 -2.84
C GLY A 69 -18.71 -6.76 -3.73
N VAL A 70 -20.03 -6.77 -3.92
CA VAL A 70 -20.72 -7.74 -4.78
C VAL A 70 -20.28 -7.58 -6.23
N VAL A 71 -20.30 -6.35 -6.77
CA VAL A 71 -19.86 -6.07 -8.14
C VAL A 71 -18.41 -6.49 -8.34
N CYS A 72 -17.55 -6.15 -7.38
CA CYS A 72 -16.14 -6.53 -7.47
C CYS A 72 -15.96 -8.05 -7.44
N THR A 73 -16.56 -8.73 -6.46
CA THR A 73 -16.45 -10.19 -6.31
C THR A 73 -16.93 -10.92 -7.54
N PHE A 74 -18.08 -10.52 -8.10
CA PHE A 74 -18.64 -11.12 -9.31
C PHE A 74 -17.66 -11.01 -10.50
N TYR A 75 -17.14 -9.82 -10.74
CA TYR A 75 -16.18 -9.59 -11.83
C TYR A 75 -14.87 -10.38 -11.64
N CYS A 76 -14.36 -10.44 -10.41
CA CYS A 76 -13.13 -11.20 -10.09
C CYS A 76 -13.30 -12.70 -10.36
N THR A 77 -14.48 -13.24 -10.05
CA THR A 77 -14.77 -14.67 -10.18
C THR A 77 -14.85 -15.11 -11.65
N LEU A 78 -15.26 -14.21 -12.55
CA LEU A 78 -15.41 -14.52 -13.97
C LEU A 78 -14.14 -14.30 -14.79
N GLY A 79 -13.35 -13.27 -14.45
CA GLY A 79 -12.31 -12.75 -15.35
C GLY A 79 -10.96 -13.46 -15.33
N GLY A 80 -10.54 -14.00 -14.17
CA GLY A 80 -9.16 -14.46 -13.97
C GLY A 80 -8.11 -13.36 -14.18
N LEU A 81 -6.82 -13.67 -13.99
CA LEU A 81 -5.75 -12.66 -14.04
C LEU A 81 -5.69 -11.90 -15.38
N LYS A 82 -5.96 -12.57 -16.52
CA LYS A 82 -5.90 -11.93 -17.84
C LYS A 82 -6.97 -10.85 -18.02
N ALA A 83 -8.21 -11.11 -17.64
CA ALA A 83 -9.26 -10.10 -17.78
C ALA A 83 -9.02 -8.95 -16.81
N VAL A 84 -8.58 -9.25 -15.57
CA VAL A 84 -8.24 -8.24 -14.56
C VAL A 84 -7.20 -7.27 -15.09
N VAL A 85 -6.12 -7.76 -15.69
CA VAL A 85 -5.07 -6.89 -16.27
C VAL A 85 -5.61 -6.00 -17.39
N TRP A 86 -6.53 -6.50 -18.23
CA TRP A 86 -7.14 -5.69 -19.28
C TRP A 86 -8.06 -4.61 -18.73
N THR A 87 -8.89 -4.91 -17.73
CA THR A 87 -9.73 -3.89 -17.12
C THR A 87 -8.93 -2.84 -16.38
N ASP A 88 -7.85 -3.23 -15.71
CA ASP A 88 -6.94 -2.31 -15.02
C ASP A 88 -6.35 -1.29 -16.01
N ALA A 89 -5.97 -1.73 -17.22
CA ALA A 89 -5.44 -0.85 -18.24
C ALA A 89 -6.44 0.25 -18.66
N PHE A 90 -7.72 -0.10 -18.82
CA PHE A 90 -8.78 0.88 -19.11
C PHE A 90 -9.11 1.77 -17.91
N GLN A 91 -9.08 1.21 -16.70
CA GLN A 91 -9.39 1.91 -15.45
C GLN A 91 -8.41 3.06 -15.17
N VAL A 92 -7.13 2.93 -15.54
CA VAL A 92 -6.15 4.01 -15.40
C VAL A 92 -6.58 5.28 -16.16
N VAL A 93 -7.17 5.13 -17.35
CA VAL A 93 -7.65 6.28 -18.14
C VAL A 93 -8.79 6.99 -17.41
N ILE A 94 -9.73 6.24 -16.84
CA ILE A 94 -10.87 6.78 -16.08
C ILE A 94 -10.37 7.48 -14.81
N MET A 95 -9.38 6.90 -14.12
CA MET A 95 -8.76 7.51 -12.94
C MET A 95 -8.15 8.88 -13.25
N VAL A 96 -7.35 8.96 -14.31
CA VAL A 96 -6.72 10.23 -14.74
C VAL A 96 -7.79 11.25 -15.15
N ALA A 97 -8.82 10.84 -15.90
CA ALA A 97 -9.92 11.73 -16.29
C ALA A 97 -10.66 12.31 -15.08
N GLY A 98 -10.92 11.48 -14.05
CA GLY A 98 -11.56 11.93 -12.80
C GLY A 98 -10.71 12.96 -12.04
N PHE A 99 -9.40 12.75 -11.94
CA PHE A 99 -8.49 13.75 -11.36
C PHE A 99 -8.49 15.05 -12.15
N LEU A 100 -8.36 14.98 -13.47
CA LEU A 100 -8.32 16.16 -14.33
C LEU A 100 -9.61 16.98 -14.25
N ALA A 101 -10.77 16.33 -14.18
CA ALA A 101 -12.06 17.02 -14.04
C ALA A 101 -12.11 17.89 -12.77
N VAL A 102 -11.67 17.35 -11.64
CA VAL A 102 -11.63 18.09 -10.36
C VAL A 102 -10.59 19.22 -10.41
N ILE A 103 -9.42 18.95 -10.97
CA ILE A 103 -8.34 19.93 -11.10
C ILE A 103 -8.78 21.11 -11.96
N ILE A 104 -9.28 20.84 -13.18
CA ILE A 104 -9.69 21.88 -14.13
C ILE A 104 -10.76 22.77 -13.51
N GLN A 105 -11.79 22.17 -12.91
CA GLN A 105 -12.88 22.95 -12.31
C GLN A 105 -12.39 23.78 -11.12
N SER A 106 -11.52 23.23 -10.27
CA SER A 106 -10.97 23.97 -9.14
C SER A 106 -10.13 25.17 -9.59
N VAL A 107 -9.33 24.99 -10.66
CA VAL A 107 -8.50 26.06 -11.23
C VAL A 107 -9.37 27.17 -11.83
N LEU A 108 -10.45 26.83 -12.53
CA LEU A 108 -11.40 27.80 -13.07
C LEU A 108 -12.09 28.60 -11.96
N LEU A 109 -12.52 27.94 -10.89
CA LEU A 109 -13.17 28.60 -9.75
C LEU A 109 -12.24 29.54 -8.98
N GLN A 110 -10.98 29.16 -8.80
CA GLN A 110 -10.00 30.01 -8.10
C GLN A 110 -9.40 31.11 -8.98
N GLY A 111 -9.66 31.09 -10.29
CA GLY A 111 -9.10 32.07 -11.23
C GLY A 111 -7.64 31.81 -11.61
N GLY A 112 -7.13 30.59 -11.42
CA GLY A 112 -5.80 30.18 -11.88
C GLY A 112 -5.00 29.33 -10.89
N VAL A 113 -3.99 28.63 -11.42
CA VAL A 113 -3.09 27.75 -10.65
C VAL A 113 -2.23 28.54 -9.66
N SER A 114 -1.83 29.77 -10.02
CA SER A 114 -0.99 30.62 -9.18
C SER A 114 -1.65 30.97 -7.84
N ILE A 115 -2.96 31.18 -7.83
CA ILE A 115 -3.73 31.48 -6.63
C ILE A 115 -3.77 30.26 -5.71
N ILE A 116 -4.00 29.06 -6.25
CA ILE A 116 -4.00 27.81 -5.47
C ILE A 116 -2.65 27.57 -4.79
N ILE A 117 -1.55 27.81 -5.52
CA ILE A 117 -0.19 27.67 -4.97
C ILE A 117 0.08 28.75 -3.92
N SER A 118 -0.29 30.01 -4.18
CA SER A 118 -0.14 31.12 -3.22
C SER A 118 -0.92 30.88 -1.93
N ASP A 119 -2.18 30.49 -2.04
CA ASP A 119 -3.04 30.14 -0.90
C ASP A 119 -2.39 29.02 -0.08
N SER A 120 -1.92 27.97 -0.75
CA SER A 120 -1.27 26.82 -0.12
C SER A 120 0.05 27.19 0.56
N ALA A 121 0.82 28.11 -0.03
CA ALA A 121 2.05 28.65 0.56
C ALA A 121 1.75 29.45 1.83
N GLN A 122 0.78 30.37 1.78
CA GLN A 122 0.35 31.16 2.93
C GLN A 122 -0.25 30.28 4.04
N GLY A 123 -0.91 29.19 3.66
CA GLY A 123 -1.43 28.16 4.56
C GLY A 123 -0.37 27.23 5.15
N GLY A 124 0.92 27.39 4.83
CA GLY A 124 2.00 26.53 5.33
C GLY A 124 1.98 25.09 4.81
N ARG A 125 1.24 24.80 3.73
CA ARG A 125 1.05 23.44 3.19
C ARG A 125 2.12 23.01 2.20
N LEU A 126 2.95 23.94 1.73
CA LEU A 126 4.06 23.69 0.81
C LEU A 126 5.40 23.44 1.51
N ASN A 127 5.38 22.89 2.73
CA ASN A 127 6.60 22.52 3.43
C ASN A 127 7.13 21.17 2.93
N ILE A 128 7.97 21.21 1.89
CA ILE A 128 8.55 20.02 1.25
C ILE A 128 9.73 19.46 2.05
N TRP A 129 10.44 20.31 2.79
CA TRP A 129 11.76 20.01 3.36
C TRP A 129 11.79 20.18 4.88
N ASP A 130 11.10 19.30 5.62
CA ASP A 130 11.25 19.20 7.08
C ASP A 130 12.32 18.16 7.44
N PHE A 131 13.53 18.62 7.74
CA PHE A 131 14.69 17.77 8.07
C PHE A 131 14.79 17.38 9.55
N ASP A 132 13.74 17.57 10.34
CA ASP A 132 13.78 17.24 11.75
C ASP A 132 14.01 15.72 11.98
N PRO A 133 15.02 15.34 12.77
CA PRO A 133 15.38 13.94 12.99
C PRO A 133 14.49 13.23 14.01
N ASN A 134 13.56 13.92 14.68
CA ASN A 134 12.72 13.31 15.71
C ASN A 134 11.82 12.20 15.12
N PRO A 135 11.98 10.94 15.53
CA PRO A 135 11.23 9.80 14.97
C PRO A 135 9.75 9.76 15.38
N LEU A 136 9.36 10.58 16.37
CA LEU A 136 7.97 10.73 16.81
C LEU A 136 7.18 11.68 15.91
N ARG A 137 7.86 12.43 15.02
CA ARG A 137 7.17 13.30 14.06
C ARG A 137 6.58 12.49 12.92
N ARG A 138 5.30 12.77 12.63
CA ARG A 138 4.48 11.96 11.71
C ARG A 138 5.05 11.92 10.28
N HIS A 139 5.42 13.09 9.74
CA HIS A 139 5.92 13.23 8.37
C HIS A 139 7.11 14.19 8.36
N THR A 140 8.32 13.65 8.22
CA THR A 140 9.57 14.40 7.99
C THR A 140 10.27 13.80 6.78
N PHE A 141 11.29 14.48 6.27
CA PHE A 141 12.13 13.96 5.20
C PHE A 141 12.64 12.55 5.53
N TRP A 142 13.10 12.33 6.77
CA TRP A 142 13.63 11.04 7.22
C TRP A 142 12.55 9.96 7.33
N THR A 143 11.37 10.29 7.87
CA THR A 143 10.31 9.29 8.03
C THR A 143 9.77 8.83 6.67
N VAL A 144 9.66 9.75 5.71
CA VAL A 144 9.19 9.47 4.35
C VAL A 144 10.24 8.70 3.55
N ILE A 145 11.51 9.12 3.55
CA ILE A 145 12.56 8.45 2.79
C ILE A 145 12.86 7.07 3.36
N ILE A 146 13.12 6.95 4.66
CA ILE A 146 13.49 5.67 5.27
C ILE A 146 12.26 4.77 5.41
N GLY A 147 11.20 5.26 6.05
CA GLY A 147 9.99 4.47 6.26
C GLY A 147 9.31 4.10 4.94
N GLY A 148 9.21 5.06 4.01
CA GLY A 148 8.67 4.83 2.67
C GLY A 148 9.51 3.85 1.86
N ALA A 149 10.84 3.91 1.90
CA ALA A 149 11.68 2.95 1.17
C ALA A 149 11.41 1.51 1.60
N PHE A 150 11.31 1.23 2.91
CA PHE A 150 11.00 -0.11 3.41
C PHE A 150 9.56 -0.51 3.07
N LEU A 151 8.60 0.39 3.23
CA LEU A 151 7.20 0.15 2.91
C LEU A 151 7.01 -0.23 1.43
N TRP A 152 7.55 0.58 0.52
CA TRP A 152 7.44 0.34 -0.92
C TRP A 152 8.24 -0.87 -1.37
N THR A 153 9.39 -1.15 -0.75
CA THR A 153 10.14 -2.38 -1.01
C THR A 153 9.33 -3.62 -0.61
N SER A 154 8.65 -3.58 0.53
CA SER A 154 7.73 -4.65 0.93
C SER A 154 6.56 -4.79 -0.05
N ALA A 155 5.94 -3.67 -0.42
CA ALA A 155 4.77 -3.67 -1.30
C ALA A 155 5.06 -4.17 -2.72
N TYR A 156 6.24 -3.87 -3.29
CA TYR A 156 6.58 -4.25 -4.67
C TYR A 156 7.49 -5.48 -4.77
N GLY A 157 8.33 -5.72 -3.76
CA GLY A 157 9.35 -6.77 -3.79
C GLY A 157 8.88 -8.14 -3.31
N ILE A 158 7.98 -8.19 -2.33
CA ILE A 158 7.57 -9.45 -1.68
C ILE A 158 6.05 -9.68 -1.69
N ASN A 159 5.24 -8.65 -1.96
CA ASN A 159 3.79 -8.82 -1.99
C ASN A 159 3.37 -9.62 -3.21
N GLN A 160 2.66 -10.72 -2.96
CA GLN A 160 2.22 -11.63 -4.01
C GLN A 160 1.38 -10.96 -5.10
N THR A 161 0.56 -9.96 -4.75
CA THR A 161 -0.27 -9.24 -5.73
C THR A 161 0.56 -8.57 -6.83
N GLN A 162 1.76 -8.11 -6.50
CA GLN A 162 2.70 -7.49 -7.44
C GLN A 162 3.60 -8.52 -8.10
N VAL A 163 4.17 -9.45 -7.32
CA VAL A 163 5.09 -10.47 -7.86
C VAL A 163 4.42 -11.31 -8.94
N GLN A 164 3.14 -11.65 -8.78
CA GLN A 164 2.37 -12.37 -9.80
C GLN A 164 2.40 -11.67 -11.16
N ARG A 165 2.25 -10.35 -11.21
CA ARG A 165 2.20 -9.58 -12.46
C ARG A 165 3.52 -9.64 -13.22
N TYR A 166 4.64 -9.62 -12.50
CA TYR A 166 5.97 -9.61 -13.11
C TYR A 166 6.39 -11.03 -13.54
N VAL A 167 5.96 -12.07 -12.84
CA VAL A 167 6.23 -13.47 -13.23
C VAL A 167 5.39 -13.88 -14.45
N SER A 168 4.21 -13.28 -14.65
CA SER A 168 3.40 -13.50 -15.86
C SER A 168 3.96 -12.86 -17.15
N CYS A 169 5.06 -12.11 -17.06
CA CYS A 169 5.70 -11.51 -18.24
C CYS A 169 6.52 -12.55 -19.03
N LYS A 170 6.47 -12.47 -20.37
CA LYS A 170 7.16 -13.41 -21.28
C LYS A 170 8.69 -13.43 -21.11
N SER A 171 9.28 -12.33 -20.68
CA SER A 171 10.73 -12.24 -20.46
C SER A 171 11.09 -11.22 -19.38
N LEU A 172 12.30 -11.36 -18.84
CA LEU A 172 12.90 -10.44 -17.88
C LEU A 172 12.86 -8.98 -18.36
N PHE A 173 13.07 -8.75 -19.66
CA PHE A 173 13.01 -7.41 -20.24
C PHE A 173 11.60 -6.81 -20.12
N HIS A 174 10.56 -7.58 -20.48
CA HIS A 174 9.17 -7.11 -20.39
C HIS A 174 8.75 -6.85 -18.94
N ALA A 175 9.18 -7.69 -18.00
CA ALA A 175 8.92 -7.47 -16.58
C ALA A 175 9.55 -6.17 -16.07
N LYS A 176 10.82 -5.92 -16.40
CA LYS A 176 11.49 -4.66 -16.06
C LYS A 176 10.80 -3.45 -16.69
N MET A 177 10.39 -3.56 -17.96
CA MET A 177 9.65 -2.48 -18.62
C MET A 177 8.31 -2.21 -17.92
N SER A 178 7.59 -3.25 -17.49
CA SER A 178 6.33 -3.10 -16.74
C SER A 178 6.53 -2.31 -15.43
N LEU A 179 7.64 -2.56 -14.73
CA LEU A 179 8.00 -1.82 -13.51
C LEU A 179 8.28 -0.34 -13.79
N TYR A 180 8.98 -0.02 -14.89
CA TYR A 180 9.23 1.37 -15.28
C TYR A 180 7.95 2.10 -15.69
N VAL A 181 7.05 1.46 -16.45
CA VAL A 181 5.74 2.03 -16.80
C VAL A 181 4.90 2.28 -15.55
N ASN A 182 4.90 1.32 -14.61
CA ASN A 182 4.24 1.48 -13.32
C ASN A 182 4.82 2.66 -12.51
N LEU A 183 6.14 2.83 -12.49
CA LEU A 183 6.79 3.94 -11.79
C LEU A 183 6.32 5.31 -12.34
N VAL A 184 6.32 5.48 -13.66
CA VAL A 184 5.86 6.73 -14.30
C VAL A 184 4.37 6.95 -14.01
N SER A 185 3.55 5.91 -14.12
CA SER A 185 2.10 5.99 -13.85
C SER A 185 1.81 6.38 -12.40
N LEU A 186 2.57 5.80 -11.46
CA LEU A 186 2.45 6.09 -10.03
C LEU A 186 2.83 7.54 -9.72
N TRP A 187 3.90 8.07 -10.30
CA TRP A 187 4.27 9.48 -10.14
C TRP A 187 3.18 10.41 -10.69
N THR A 188 2.65 10.13 -11.87
CA THR A 188 1.56 10.92 -12.46
C THR A 188 0.34 10.96 -11.56
N ILE A 189 -0.16 9.80 -11.11
CA ILE A 189 -1.35 9.73 -10.24
C ILE A 189 -1.11 10.41 -8.89
N ASN A 190 0.07 10.24 -8.27
CA ASN A 190 0.38 10.89 -7.00
C ASN A 190 0.47 12.42 -7.15
N LEU A 191 1.09 12.92 -8.23
CA LEU A 191 1.14 14.36 -8.50
C LEU A 191 -0.26 14.95 -8.69
N CYS A 192 -1.13 14.28 -9.46
CA CYS A 192 -2.53 14.68 -9.60
C CYS A 192 -3.26 14.68 -8.25
N SER A 193 -3.07 13.64 -7.43
CA SER A 193 -3.69 13.55 -6.10
C SER A 193 -3.23 14.65 -5.15
N ILE A 194 -1.93 14.96 -5.13
CA ILE A 194 -1.37 16.07 -4.33
C ILE A 194 -1.99 17.39 -4.79
N PHE A 195 -2.04 17.63 -6.11
CA PHE A 195 -2.60 18.86 -6.65
C PHE A 195 -4.10 19.00 -6.33
N CYS A 196 -4.88 17.92 -6.42
CA CYS A 196 -6.27 17.91 -5.93
C CYS A 196 -6.39 18.29 -4.45
N GLY A 197 -5.47 17.83 -3.60
CA GLY A 197 -5.43 18.22 -2.19
C GLY A 197 -5.14 19.72 -1.99
N LEU A 198 -4.29 20.32 -2.83
CA LEU A 198 -4.04 21.77 -2.82
C LEU A 198 -5.27 22.55 -3.32
N CYS A 199 -5.93 22.07 -4.36
CA CYS A 199 -7.19 22.62 -4.86
C CYS A 199 -8.27 22.62 -3.77
N LEU A 200 -8.48 21.48 -3.10
CA LEU A 200 -9.40 21.33 -1.98
C LEU A 200 -9.13 22.39 -0.90
N TYR A 201 -7.86 22.57 -0.53
CA TYR A 201 -7.50 23.56 0.46
C TYR A 201 -7.77 25.00 -0.01
N SER A 202 -7.36 25.36 -1.22
CA SER A 202 -7.57 26.73 -1.74
C SER A 202 -9.06 27.09 -1.81
N VAL A 203 -9.92 26.14 -2.21
CA VAL A 203 -11.38 26.31 -2.22
C VAL A 203 -11.93 26.53 -0.81
N TYR A 204 -11.48 25.75 0.17
CA TYR A 204 -12.01 25.79 1.54
C TYR A 204 -11.16 26.55 2.56
N LYS A 205 -10.22 27.40 2.11
CA LYS A 205 -9.27 28.10 3.00
C LYS A 205 -9.93 28.93 4.10
N ASN A 206 -11.11 29.47 3.82
CA ASN A 206 -11.87 30.34 4.71
C ASN A 206 -13.01 29.62 5.46
N CYS A 207 -13.43 28.46 4.96
CA CYS A 207 -14.52 27.67 5.53
C CYS A 207 -14.19 26.19 5.34
N ASP A 208 -13.54 25.60 6.35
CA ASP A 208 -13.25 24.18 6.36
C ASP A 208 -14.52 23.36 6.64
N PRO A 209 -15.02 22.55 5.69
CA PRO A 209 -16.30 21.85 5.85
C PRO A 209 -16.24 20.72 6.89
N TRP A 210 -15.05 20.21 7.23
CA TRP A 210 -14.89 19.21 8.29
C TRP A 210 -15.06 19.83 9.68
N THR A 211 -14.35 20.92 9.98
CA THR A 211 -14.47 21.65 11.25
C THR A 211 -15.85 22.29 11.40
N ALA A 212 -16.47 22.68 10.29
CA ALA A 212 -17.85 23.17 10.25
C ALA A 212 -18.92 22.06 10.34
N LYS A 213 -18.53 20.79 10.57
CA LYS A 213 -19.43 19.62 10.69
C LYS A 213 -20.36 19.36 9.50
N ARG A 214 -20.02 19.88 8.32
CA ARG A 214 -20.72 19.55 7.06
C ARG A 214 -20.34 18.17 6.54
N VAL A 215 -19.22 17.65 7.03
CA VAL A 215 -18.67 16.35 6.68
C VAL A 215 -18.24 15.62 7.96
N ASN A 216 -18.56 14.33 8.07
CA ASN A 216 -18.31 13.54 9.28
C ASN A 216 -16.85 13.12 9.40
N THR A 217 -16.19 12.79 8.29
CA THR A 217 -14.81 12.28 8.25
C THR A 217 -13.93 13.06 7.27
N GLN A 218 -12.63 13.14 7.53
CA GLN A 218 -11.68 13.83 6.65
C GLN A 218 -11.63 13.20 5.25
N ASP A 219 -11.83 11.89 5.15
CA ASP A 219 -11.80 11.14 3.88
C ASP A 219 -12.98 11.48 2.95
N GLN A 220 -14.06 12.08 3.47
CA GLN A 220 -15.21 12.55 2.69
C GLN A 220 -15.02 13.95 2.09
N LEU A 221 -13.95 14.67 2.44
CA LEU A 221 -13.69 16.04 1.96
C LEU A 221 -13.59 16.14 0.43
N MET A 222 -12.86 15.21 -0.20
CA MET A 222 -12.70 15.21 -1.65
C MET A 222 -14.02 14.91 -2.38
N PRO A 223 -14.78 13.87 -2.01
CA PRO A 223 -16.13 13.66 -2.54
C PRO A 223 -17.08 14.85 -2.31
N TYR A 224 -16.97 15.52 -1.16
CA TYR A 224 -17.75 16.72 -0.87
C TYR A 224 -17.39 17.87 -1.84
N LEU A 225 -16.10 18.13 -2.04
CA LEU A 225 -15.63 19.13 -3.01
C LEU A 225 -16.16 18.87 -4.41
N VAL A 226 -16.08 17.62 -4.86
CA VAL A 226 -16.55 17.20 -6.19
C VAL A 226 -18.01 17.56 -6.37
N LEU A 227 -18.86 17.22 -5.39
CA LEU A 227 -20.25 17.63 -5.45
C LEU A 227 -20.41 19.14 -5.47
N ASP A 228 -19.74 19.85 -4.58
CA ASP A 228 -19.88 21.30 -4.44
C ASP A 228 -19.55 22.04 -5.76
N ILE A 229 -18.42 21.69 -6.38
CA ILE A 229 -17.90 22.42 -7.54
C ILE A 229 -18.40 21.88 -8.89
N LEU A 230 -18.83 20.61 -8.97
CA LEU A 230 -19.25 19.97 -10.22
C LEU A 230 -20.76 19.70 -10.33
N ARG A 231 -21.58 20.06 -9.32
CA ARG A 231 -23.03 19.83 -9.36
C ARG A 231 -23.72 20.41 -10.59
N ALA A 232 -23.21 21.53 -11.09
CA ALA A 232 -23.76 22.21 -12.27
C ALA A 232 -23.52 21.44 -13.58
N TYR A 233 -22.58 20.50 -13.62
CA TYR A 233 -22.21 19.74 -14.81
C TYR A 233 -22.71 18.30 -14.68
N PRO A 234 -23.89 17.95 -15.23
CA PRO A 234 -24.44 16.61 -15.10
C PRO A 234 -23.48 15.57 -15.68
N GLY A 235 -23.28 14.47 -14.96
CA GLY A 235 -22.38 13.37 -15.34
C GLY A 235 -20.95 13.48 -14.79
N ILE A 236 -20.40 14.69 -14.56
CA ILE A 236 -19.01 14.85 -14.10
C ILE A 236 -18.79 14.38 -12.64
N PRO A 237 -19.71 14.61 -11.68
CA PRO A 237 -19.62 13.96 -10.37
C PRO A 237 -19.62 12.43 -10.46
N GLY A 238 -20.36 11.87 -11.42
CA GLY A 238 -20.36 10.44 -11.72
C GLY A 238 -19.03 9.94 -12.27
N LEU A 239 -18.34 10.74 -13.09
CA LEU A 239 -16.99 10.45 -13.57
C LEU A 239 -15.99 10.36 -12.40
N PHE A 240 -16.08 11.24 -11.40
CA PHE A 240 -15.23 11.15 -10.21
C PHE A 240 -15.50 9.87 -9.42
N VAL A 241 -16.77 9.52 -9.18
CA VAL A 241 -17.12 8.26 -8.51
C VAL A 241 -16.57 7.07 -9.31
N ALA A 242 -16.75 7.07 -10.64
CA ALA A 242 -16.20 6.02 -11.51
C ALA A 242 -14.67 5.91 -11.41
N ALA A 243 -13.95 7.03 -11.27
CA ALA A 243 -12.50 7.05 -11.06
C ALA A 243 -12.10 6.40 -9.73
N VAL A 244 -12.78 6.75 -8.63
CA VAL A 244 -12.49 6.16 -7.29
C VAL A 244 -12.82 4.66 -7.27
N TYR A 245 -13.93 4.26 -7.90
CA TYR A 245 -14.28 2.85 -8.07
C TYR A 245 -13.26 2.10 -8.94
N SER A 246 -12.76 2.72 -10.01
CA SER A 246 -11.74 2.11 -10.88
C SER A 246 -10.46 1.76 -10.11
N GLY A 247 -9.95 2.66 -9.26
CA GLY A 247 -8.80 2.37 -8.40
C GLY A 247 -9.06 1.27 -7.36
N THR A 248 -10.29 1.20 -6.85
CA THR A 248 -10.71 0.17 -5.90
C THR A 248 -10.82 -1.19 -6.58
N LEU A 249 -11.51 -1.28 -7.71
CA LEU A 249 -11.77 -2.51 -8.44
C LEU A 249 -10.47 -3.19 -8.90
N SER A 250 -9.49 -2.43 -9.41
CA SER A 250 -8.17 -2.96 -9.77
C SER A 250 -7.42 -3.55 -8.57
N THR A 251 -7.50 -2.89 -7.42
CA THR A 251 -6.83 -3.34 -6.19
C THR A 251 -7.49 -4.58 -5.58
N VAL A 252 -8.82 -4.57 -5.46
CA VAL A 252 -9.58 -5.68 -4.88
C VAL A 252 -9.46 -6.91 -5.76
N SER A 253 -9.54 -6.77 -7.08
CA SER A 253 -9.42 -7.91 -7.99
C SER A 253 -8.06 -8.59 -7.96
N SER A 254 -6.98 -7.80 -7.90
CA SER A 254 -5.62 -8.30 -7.71
C SER A 254 -5.46 -9.04 -6.38
N SER A 255 -6.04 -8.48 -5.32
CA SER A 255 -5.98 -9.03 -3.98
C SER A 255 -6.72 -10.36 -3.87
N VAL A 256 -7.96 -10.42 -4.36
CA VAL A 256 -8.78 -11.64 -4.37
C VAL A 256 -8.14 -12.74 -5.22
N ASN A 257 -7.63 -12.39 -6.41
CA ASN A 257 -6.91 -13.35 -7.25
C ASN A 257 -5.65 -13.89 -6.57
N ALA A 258 -4.87 -13.02 -5.90
CA ALA A 258 -3.68 -13.43 -5.18
C ALA A 258 -4.02 -14.32 -3.97
N LEU A 259 -5.06 -13.98 -3.21
CA LEU A 259 -5.56 -14.77 -2.08
C LEU A 259 -6.00 -16.17 -2.52
N ALA A 260 -6.79 -16.26 -3.60
CA ALA A 260 -7.23 -17.53 -4.16
C ALA A 260 -6.03 -18.36 -4.63
N ALA A 261 -5.11 -17.77 -5.38
CA ALA A 261 -3.92 -18.46 -5.89
C ALA A 261 -3.03 -19.00 -4.76
N VAL A 262 -2.74 -18.16 -3.75
CA VAL A 262 -1.91 -18.56 -2.59
C VAL A 262 -2.58 -19.67 -1.79
N THR A 263 -3.89 -19.57 -1.56
CA THR A 263 -4.63 -20.61 -0.82
C THR A 263 -4.62 -21.94 -1.57
N VAL A 264 -4.84 -21.92 -2.89
CA VAL A 264 -4.80 -23.11 -3.71
C VAL A 264 -3.41 -23.76 -3.68
N THR A 265 -2.35 -22.97 -3.89
CA THR A 265 -0.99 -23.49 -4.03
C THR A 265 -0.38 -23.90 -2.69
N ASP A 266 -0.60 -23.13 -1.62
CA ASP A 266 0.06 -23.34 -0.33
C ASP A 266 -0.74 -24.19 0.65
N LEU A 267 -2.08 -24.13 0.59
CA LEU A 267 -2.96 -24.76 1.59
C LEU A 267 -3.76 -25.94 1.06
N ILE A 268 -4.04 -26.00 -0.24
CA ILE A 268 -4.91 -27.04 -0.82
C ILE A 268 -4.08 -28.10 -1.55
N ARG A 269 -3.31 -27.69 -2.56
CA ARG A 269 -2.52 -28.58 -3.43
C ARG A 269 -1.54 -29.50 -2.67
N PRO A 270 -0.93 -29.11 -1.53
CA PRO A 270 -0.06 -30.02 -0.78
C PRO A 270 -0.76 -31.20 -0.11
N TYR A 271 -2.09 -31.11 0.09
CA TYR A 271 -2.87 -32.14 0.78
C TYR A 271 -3.88 -32.84 -0.14
N PHE A 272 -4.25 -32.21 -1.25
CA PHE A 272 -5.24 -32.72 -2.19
C PHE A 272 -4.73 -32.67 -3.64
N SER A 273 -4.87 -33.79 -4.36
CA SER A 273 -4.60 -33.88 -5.79
C SER A 273 -5.87 -33.57 -6.57
N PHE A 274 -5.93 -32.39 -7.19
CA PHE A 274 -7.07 -31.95 -8.00
C PHE A 274 -6.78 -31.99 -9.49
N SER A 275 -7.81 -32.27 -10.29
CA SER A 275 -7.77 -32.05 -11.73
C SER A 275 -7.77 -30.55 -12.06
N GLU A 276 -7.35 -30.16 -13.27
CA GLU A 276 -7.34 -28.75 -13.68
C GLU A 276 -8.73 -28.11 -13.55
N GLN A 277 -9.79 -28.83 -13.90
CA GLN A 277 -11.16 -28.34 -13.80
C GLN A 277 -11.58 -28.12 -12.34
N GLN A 278 -11.23 -29.04 -11.44
CA GLN A 278 -11.46 -28.89 -10.00
C GLN A 278 -10.69 -27.70 -9.42
N LEU A 279 -9.47 -27.45 -9.89
CA LEU A 279 -8.67 -26.30 -9.45
C LEU A 279 -9.32 -24.97 -9.85
N ILE A 280 -9.85 -24.89 -11.08
CA ILE A 280 -10.56 -23.70 -11.58
C ILE A 280 -11.82 -23.45 -10.73
N TRP A 281 -12.65 -24.47 -10.49
CA TRP A 281 -13.84 -24.33 -9.65
C TRP A 281 -13.50 -23.95 -8.21
N THR A 282 -12.44 -24.54 -7.65
CA THR A 282 -11.95 -24.22 -6.31
C THR A 282 -11.48 -22.76 -6.23
N SER A 283 -10.71 -22.30 -7.21
CA SER A 283 -10.23 -20.91 -7.27
C SER A 283 -11.38 -19.91 -7.40
N LYS A 284 -12.40 -20.22 -8.21
CA LYS A 284 -13.63 -19.42 -8.30
C LYS A 284 -14.40 -19.39 -6.98
N GLY A 285 -14.57 -20.53 -6.31
CA GLY A 285 -15.20 -20.61 -4.99
C GLY A 285 -14.46 -19.81 -3.93
N LEU A 286 -13.12 -19.90 -3.91
CA LEU A 286 -12.28 -19.10 -3.03
C LEU A 286 -12.36 -17.61 -3.32
N SER A 287 -12.50 -17.23 -4.59
CA SER A 287 -12.66 -15.82 -4.98
C SER A 287 -13.95 -15.24 -4.41
N ILE A 288 -15.05 -15.99 -4.44
CA ILE A 288 -16.32 -15.61 -3.82
C ILE A 288 -16.18 -15.52 -2.30
N PHE A 289 -15.56 -16.53 -1.68
CA PHE A 289 -15.33 -16.58 -0.23
C PHE A 289 -14.51 -15.38 0.26
N TYR A 290 -13.37 -15.11 -0.37
CA TYR A 290 -12.53 -13.97 0.00
C TYR A 290 -13.19 -12.64 -0.33
N GLY A 291 -13.97 -12.54 -1.41
CA GLY A 291 -14.78 -11.37 -1.70
C GLY A 291 -15.77 -11.05 -0.56
N ALA A 292 -16.49 -12.05 -0.07
CA ALA A 292 -17.40 -11.91 1.07
C ALA A 292 -16.66 -11.53 2.36
N LEU A 293 -15.51 -12.15 2.64
CA LEU A 293 -14.68 -11.79 3.79
C LEU A 293 -14.20 -10.34 3.71
N CYS A 294 -13.70 -9.88 2.56
CA CYS A 294 -13.27 -8.51 2.35
C CYS A 294 -14.39 -7.49 2.61
N ILE A 295 -15.64 -7.80 2.25
CA ILE A 295 -16.81 -6.98 2.60
C ILE A 295 -16.99 -6.89 4.12
N GLY A 296 -16.87 -8.02 4.83
CA GLY A 296 -16.87 -8.03 6.30
C GLY A 296 -15.76 -7.17 6.90
N MET A 297 -14.55 -7.22 6.33
CA MET A 297 -13.40 -6.42 6.76
C MET A 297 -13.57 -4.92 6.51
N ALA A 298 -14.41 -4.51 5.55
CA ALA A 298 -14.74 -3.08 5.35
C ALA A 298 -15.46 -2.47 6.57
N GLY A 299 -16.14 -3.29 7.37
CA GLY A 299 -16.71 -2.82 8.63
C GLY A 299 -15.64 -2.45 9.67
N LEU A 300 -14.57 -3.23 9.76
CA LEU A 300 -13.42 -2.88 10.60
C LEU A 300 -12.73 -1.61 10.09
N ALA A 301 -12.61 -1.43 8.77
CA ALA A 301 -12.08 -0.21 8.18
C ALA A 301 -12.85 1.05 8.59
N SER A 302 -14.17 0.96 8.78
CA SER A 302 -14.99 2.08 9.27
C SER A 302 -14.63 2.57 10.68
N LEU A 303 -14.02 1.69 11.48
CA LEU A 303 -13.53 2.00 12.83
C LEU A 303 -12.10 2.53 12.82
N MET A 304 -11.37 2.33 11.71
CA MET A 304 -9.95 2.63 11.60
C MET A 304 -9.71 4.06 11.09
N GLY A 305 -10.00 5.07 11.92
CA GLY A 305 -9.56 6.46 11.74
C GLY A 305 -9.46 6.96 10.28
N GLY A 306 -8.32 7.55 9.90
CA GLY A 306 -8.06 7.97 8.52
C GLY A 306 -7.58 6.82 7.64
N LEU A 307 -8.20 6.65 6.47
CA LEU A 307 -7.94 5.54 5.54
C LEU A 307 -6.45 5.35 5.19
N LEU A 308 -5.77 6.43 4.80
CA LEU A 308 -4.35 6.36 4.42
C LEU A 308 -3.45 5.87 5.57
N GLN A 309 -3.74 6.33 6.79
CA GLN A 309 -2.98 5.95 7.98
C GLN A 309 -3.20 4.47 8.32
N ALA A 310 -4.44 3.99 8.22
CA ALA A 310 -4.76 2.58 8.39
C ALA A 310 -4.01 1.70 7.38
N ALA A 311 -3.98 2.09 6.10
CA ALA A 311 -3.26 1.35 5.05
C ALA A 311 -1.76 1.23 5.36
N ILE A 312 -1.11 2.35 5.66
CA ILE A 312 0.33 2.38 5.99
C ILE A 312 0.62 1.53 7.23
N SER A 313 -0.27 1.57 8.23
CA SER A 313 -0.10 0.79 9.46
C SER A 313 -0.19 -0.72 9.19
N ILE A 314 -1.18 -1.18 8.41
CA ILE A 314 -1.34 -2.60 8.04
C ILE A 314 -0.09 -3.09 7.30
N PHE A 315 0.33 -2.37 6.26
CA PHE A 315 1.52 -2.73 5.48
C PHE A 315 2.80 -2.65 6.29
N GLY A 316 2.93 -1.68 7.18
CA GLY A 316 4.12 -1.54 8.02
C GLY A 316 4.22 -2.64 9.07
N THR A 317 3.12 -2.95 9.75
CA THR A 317 3.09 -3.91 10.86
C THR A 317 3.30 -5.35 10.41
N ILE A 318 2.71 -5.75 9.29
CA ILE A 318 2.84 -7.13 8.78
C ILE A 318 3.92 -7.22 7.70
N GLY A 319 3.94 -6.26 6.76
CA GLY A 319 4.89 -6.27 5.65
C GLY A 319 6.34 -6.01 6.06
N GLY A 320 6.60 -5.31 7.18
CA GLY A 320 7.94 -5.11 7.73
C GLY A 320 8.60 -6.41 8.19
N PRO A 321 8.00 -7.17 9.13
CA PRO A 321 8.54 -8.46 9.56
C PRO A 321 8.74 -9.46 8.42
N VAL A 322 7.79 -9.54 7.47
CA VAL A 322 7.95 -10.42 6.30
C VAL A 322 9.12 -9.94 5.43
N LEU A 323 9.27 -8.62 5.18
CA LEU A 323 10.43 -8.07 4.48
C LEU A 323 11.74 -8.41 5.20
N GLY A 324 11.77 -8.28 6.52
CA GLY A 324 12.91 -8.65 7.36
C GLY A 324 13.34 -10.10 7.16
N LEU A 325 12.37 -11.01 7.04
CA LEU A 325 12.65 -12.43 6.81
C LEU A 325 13.27 -12.67 5.42
N PHE A 326 12.75 -12.04 4.37
CA PHE A 326 13.34 -12.12 3.03
C PHE A 326 14.75 -11.53 2.99
N VAL A 327 14.94 -10.35 3.59
CA VAL A 327 16.26 -9.70 3.68
C VAL A 327 17.25 -10.58 4.45
N LEU A 328 16.81 -11.16 5.56
CA LEU A 328 17.61 -12.09 6.36
C LEU A 328 18.03 -13.31 5.54
N GLY A 329 17.09 -13.94 4.82
CA GLY A 329 17.36 -15.12 4.00
C GLY A 329 18.31 -14.84 2.83
N ILE A 330 18.15 -13.68 2.19
CA ILE A 330 18.86 -13.33 0.95
C ILE A 330 20.27 -12.80 1.21
N LEU A 331 20.43 -11.95 2.23
CA LEU A 331 21.70 -11.26 2.49
C LEU A 331 22.61 -12.02 3.46
N PHE A 332 22.07 -12.88 4.32
CA PHE A 332 22.84 -13.53 5.39
C PHE A 332 22.89 -15.05 5.21
N PRO A 333 24.03 -15.59 4.73
CA PRO A 333 24.20 -17.04 4.55
C PRO A 333 24.11 -17.82 5.86
N CYS A 334 24.45 -17.20 6.99
CA CYS A 334 24.40 -17.85 8.30
C CYS A 334 22.99 -17.97 8.88
N ALA A 335 21.96 -17.39 8.25
CA ALA A 335 20.60 -17.45 8.77
C ALA A 335 20.00 -18.87 8.61
N ASN A 336 19.50 -19.48 9.68
CA ASN A 336 18.86 -20.79 9.66
C ASN A 336 17.36 -20.69 9.98
N SER A 337 16.60 -21.77 9.84
CA SER A 337 15.14 -21.77 10.01
C SER A 337 14.71 -21.38 11.42
N LYS A 338 15.45 -21.80 12.46
CA LYS A 338 15.17 -21.41 13.86
C LYS A 338 15.31 -19.89 14.05
N GLY A 339 16.37 -19.30 13.51
CA GLY A 339 16.55 -17.85 13.54
C GLY A 339 15.54 -17.10 12.67
N GLY A 340 15.21 -17.61 11.48
CA GLY A 340 14.16 -17.05 10.64
C GLY A 340 12.81 -16.97 11.36
N LEU A 341 12.40 -18.06 12.01
CA LEU A 341 11.14 -18.12 12.76
C LEU A 341 11.15 -17.21 14.00
N ALA A 342 12.20 -17.28 14.82
CA ALA A 342 12.34 -16.43 16.00
C ALA A 342 12.39 -14.94 15.64
N GLY A 343 13.10 -14.61 14.56
CA GLY A 343 13.12 -13.28 13.97
C GLY A 343 11.71 -12.84 13.58
N LEU A 344 11.01 -13.61 12.76
CA LEU A 344 9.66 -13.27 12.29
C LEU A 344 8.66 -13.07 13.44
N VAL A 345 8.63 -13.97 14.43
CA VAL A 345 7.72 -13.88 15.58
C VAL A 345 8.02 -12.65 16.43
N SER A 346 9.30 -12.41 16.77
CA SER A 346 9.70 -11.24 17.56
C SER A 346 9.46 -9.92 16.81
N GLY A 347 9.74 -9.88 15.51
CA GLY A 347 9.46 -8.74 14.64
C GLY A 347 7.97 -8.41 14.60
N LEU A 348 7.12 -9.43 14.40
CA LEU A 348 5.67 -9.26 14.40
C LEU A 348 5.16 -8.79 15.77
N ALA A 349 5.65 -9.36 16.87
CA ALA A 349 5.26 -8.96 18.22
C ALA A 349 5.59 -7.48 18.50
N ILE A 350 6.80 -7.04 18.16
CA ILE A 350 7.23 -5.65 18.36
C ILE A 350 6.45 -4.71 17.42
N SER A 351 6.27 -5.07 16.16
CA SER A 351 5.50 -4.27 15.21
C SER A 351 4.03 -4.12 15.62
N LEU A 352 3.41 -5.18 16.15
CA LEU A 352 2.05 -5.13 16.70
C LEU A 352 1.99 -4.28 17.96
N TRP A 353 2.95 -4.43 18.87
CA TRP A 353 3.04 -3.63 20.09
C TRP A 353 3.12 -2.13 19.79
N VAL A 354 4.01 -1.74 18.85
CA VAL A 354 4.16 -0.34 18.43
C VAL A 354 2.90 0.17 17.73
N CYS A 355 2.27 -0.64 16.88
CA CYS A 355 1.05 -0.26 16.16
C CYS A 355 -0.15 -0.06 17.10
N ILE A 356 -0.40 -1.01 18.01
CA ILE A 356 -1.46 -0.91 19.02
C ILE A 356 -1.17 0.28 19.94
N GLY A 357 0.08 0.45 20.38
CA GLY A 357 0.50 1.60 21.17
C GLY A 357 0.22 2.93 20.47
N ALA A 358 0.44 3.04 19.16
CA ALA A 358 0.14 4.25 18.39
C ALA A 358 -1.36 4.51 18.19
N GLN A 359 -2.21 3.48 18.28
CA GLN A 359 -3.68 3.62 18.25
C GLN A 359 -4.25 4.01 19.61
N VAL A 360 -3.69 3.47 20.69
CA VAL A 360 -4.12 3.74 22.08
C VAL A 360 -3.63 5.10 22.57
N TYR A 361 -2.36 5.43 22.28
CA TYR A 361 -1.74 6.69 22.68
C TYR A 361 -1.69 7.63 21.47
N HIS A 362 -2.39 8.75 21.56
CA HIS A 362 -2.34 9.76 20.51
C HIS A 362 -1.03 10.56 20.59
N PRO A 363 -0.37 10.84 19.45
CA PRO A 363 0.83 11.66 19.44
C PRO A 363 0.52 13.09 19.89
N LEU A 364 1.43 13.65 20.70
CA LEU A 364 1.33 15.02 21.20
C LEU A 364 1.11 16.04 20.05
N PRO A 365 0.33 17.12 20.28
CA PRO A 365 0.17 18.21 19.31
C PRO A 365 1.49 18.80 18.81
N ALA A 366 2.54 18.81 19.64
CA ALA A 366 3.88 19.25 19.28
C ALA A 366 4.54 18.38 18.18
N ASN A 367 4.17 17.11 18.09
CA ASN A 367 4.71 16.14 17.12
C ASN A 367 3.85 16.01 15.85
N THR A 368 2.55 16.35 15.93
CA THR A 368 1.63 16.32 14.78
C THR A 368 1.52 17.66 14.06
N ARG A 369 1.84 18.78 14.73
CA ARG A 369 1.79 20.16 14.19
C ARG A 369 0.58 20.38 13.27
N PRO A 370 -0.65 20.23 13.80
CA PRO A 370 -1.84 20.42 12.99
C PRO A 370 -1.84 21.84 12.44
N LEU A 371 -2.03 21.97 11.13
CA LEU A 371 -2.17 23.27 10.49
C LEU A 371 -3.51 23.88 10.89
N THR A 372 -3.54 25.20 11.01
CA THR A 372 -4.76 25.91 11.40
C THR A 372 -5.82 25.81 10.30
N LEU A 373 -7.06 25.58 10.73
CA LEU A 373 -8.26 25.56 9.89
C LEU A 373 -9.13 26.75 10.31
N LYS A 374 -9.76 27.40 9.34
CA LYS A 374 -10.61 28.58 9.57
C LYS A 374 -12.06 28.26 9.26
N THR A 375 -12.97 28.75 10.10
CA THR A 375 -14.42 28.60 9.94
C THR A 375 -15.15 29.93 9.81
N HIS A 376 -14.43 31.07 9.85
CA HIS A 376 -15.04 32.41 9.81
C HIS A 376 -15.86 32.68 8.53
N GLY A 377 -15.53 32.02 7.42
CA GLY A 377 -16.29 32.10 6.17
C GLY A 377 -17.49 31.17 6.08
N CYS A 378 -17.77 30.36 7.11
CA CYS A 378 -18.91 29.45 7.11
C CYS A 378 -20.17 30.17 7.62
N ASN A 379 -21.23 30.21 6.82
CA ASN A 379 -22.56 30.57 7.30
C ASN A 379 -23.07 29.46 8.23
N PHE A 380 -23.03 29.71 9.54
CA PHE A 380 -23.64 28.85 10.55
C PHE A 380 -25.08 29.30 10.82
N THR A 381 -26.02 28.35 10.86
CA THR A 381 -27.28 28.57 11.57
C THR A 381 -26.97 28.71 13.06
N ILE A 382 -27.48 29.77 13.68
CA ILE A 382 -27.11 30.32 15.00
C ILE A 382 -27.15 29.29 16.17
N ALA A 383 -27.74 28.11 15.98
CA ALA A 383 -27.82 27.05 16.97
C ALA A 383 -26.50 26.30 17.27
N GLU A 384 -25.49 26.36 16.40
CA GLU A 384 -24.26 25.55 16.56
C GLU A 384 -23.04 26.33 17.07
N ALA A 385 -23.17 27.64 17.27
CA ALA A 385 -22.08 28.51 17.74
C ALA A 385 -21.69 28.28 19.23
N ALA A 386 -22.49 27.53 20.00
CA ALA A 386 -22.34 27.43 21.45
C ALA A 386 -21.51 26.23 21.95
N LEU A 387 -20.80 25.48 21.10
CA LEU A 387 -20.12 24.24 21.54
C LEU A 387 -18.70 24.01 21.00
N THR A 388 -17.97 25.07 20.67
CA THR A 388 -16.56 25.00 20.24
C THR A 388 -15.58 25.44 21.32
N ASN A 389 -15.74 24.92 22.54
CA ASN A 389 -14.63 24.77 23.48
C ASN A 389 -14.23 23.29 23.54
N TRP A 390 -13.46 22.83 22.57
CA TRP A 390 -12.78 21.54 22.65
C TRP A 390 -11.31 21.75 22.99
N THR A 391 -11.02 21.82 24.29
CA THR A 391 -9.71 21.47 24.84
C THR A 391 -9.86 20.21 25.68
N ARG A 392 -9.40 19.08 25.16
CA ARG A 392 -8.81 17.97 25.92
C ARG A 392 -8.03 17.09 24.94
N TYR A 393 -6.79 17.46 24.67
CA TYR A 393 -5.81 16.50 24.17
C TYR A 393 -5.33 15.68 25.38
N PRO A 394 -5.31 14.33 25.31
CA PRO A 394 -4.79 13.53 26.40
C PRO A 394 -3.33 13.91 26.68
N THR A 395 -3.02 14.20 27.94
CA THR A 395 -1.72 14.64 28.44
C THR A 395 -0.70 13.51 28.60
N GLN A 396 -1.05 12.27 28.28
CA GLN A 396 -0.14 11.13 28.37
C GLN A 396 0.54 10.87 27.04
N ALA A 397 1.74 11.44 26.91
CA ALA A 397 2.70 11.03 25.90
C ALA A 397 3.41 9.77 26.36
N SER A 398 3.39 8.74 25.52
CA SER A 398 4.29 7.59 25.68
C SER A 398 5.29 7.60 24.54
N TYR A 399 6.54 7.22 24.83
CA TYR A 399 7.63 7.06 23.84
C TYR A 399 7.31 6.07 22.71
N ILE A 400 6.15 5.40 22.79
CA ILE A 400 5.65 4.37 21.87
C ILE A 400 4.98 4.99 20.62
N THR A 401 4.66 6.29 20.61
CA THR A 401 4.03 6.96 19.45
C THR A 401 5.04 7.30 18.34
N SER A 402 5.65 6.27 17.74
CA SER A 402 6.47 6.41 16.54
C SER A 402 5.61 6.78 15.32
N ALA A 403 6.22 7.45 14.34
CA ALA A 403 5.54 7.68 13.06
C ALA A 403 5.13 6.35 12.41
N HIS A 404 3.91 6.26 11.88
CA HIS A 404 3.35 5.06 11.22
C HIS A 404 4.26 4.48 10.12
N LEU A 405 5.01 5.35 9.43
CA LEU A 405 5.98 4.96 8.41
C LEU A 405 7.18 4.18 8.97
N TYR A 406 7.50 4.31 10.26
CA TYR A 406 8.57 3.55 10.91
C TYR A 406 8.16 2.15 11.36
N PHE A 407 6.88 1.77 11.30
CA PHE A 407 6.47 0.41 11.69
C PHE A 407 7.13 -0.67 10.82
N CYS A 408 7.27 -0.38 9.52
CA CYS A 408 7.94 -1.26 8.58
C CYS A 408 9.43 -1.47 8.92
N PRO A 409 10.28 -0.42 8.97
CA PRO A 409 11.70 -0.60 9.28
C PRO A 409 11.94 -1.15 10.69
N VAL A 410 11.13 -0.79 11.70
CA VAL A 410 11.25 -1.38 13.04
C VAL A 410 11.04 -2.89 12.97
N GLY A 411 9.98 -3.36 12.32
CA GLY A 411 9.73 -4.78 12.12
C GLY A 411 10.88 -5.47 11.38
N THR A 412 11.32 -4.90 10.27
CA THR A 412 12.42 -5.44 9.45
C THR A 412 13.72 -5.57 10.23
N LEU A 413 14.11 -4.53 10.98
CA LEU A 413 15.35 -4.51 11.74
C LEU A 413 15.33 -5.49 12.92
N VAL A 414 14.19 -5.63 13.61
CA VAL A 414 14.04 -6.61 14.69
C VAL A 414 14.20 -8.03 14.15
N VAL A 415 13.55 -8.37 13.03
CA VAL A 415 13.68 -9.70 12.42
C VAL A 415 15.14 -10.00 12.08
N ILE A 416 15.84 -9.04 11.48
CA ILE A 416 17.26 -9.21 11.13
C ILE A 416 18.11 -9.39 12.40
N ALA A 417 17.94 -8.54 13.41
CA ALA A 417 18.74 -8.58 14.63
C ALA A 417 18.53 -9.88 15.42
N VAL A 418 17.28 -10.21 15.74
CA VAL A 418 16.93 -11.43 16.49
C VAL A 418 17.23 -12.67 15.65
N GLY A 419 16.91 -12.65 14.36
CA GLY A 419 17.13 -13.78 13.48
C GLY A 419 18.60 -14.10 13.29
N LEU A 420 19.48 -13.10 13.21
CA LEU A 420 20.93 -13.30 13.19
C LEU A 420 21.44 -13.84 14.52
N ALA A 421 21.04 -13.23 15.65
CA ALA A 421 21.47 -13.66 16.97
C ALA A 421 21.11 -15.15 17.22
N VAL A 422 19.85 -15.52 16.99
CA VAL A 422 19.39 -16.91 17.16
C VAL A 422 20.04 -17.85 16.15
N SER A 423 20.23 -17.42 14.90
CA SER A 423 20.92 -18.25 13.90
C SER A 423 22.37 -18.53 14.29
N LEU A 424 23.09 -17.54 14.82
CA LEU A 424 24.46 -17.71 15.28
C LEU A 424 24.54 -18.66 16.49
N LEU A 425 23.61 -18.54 17.43
CA LEU A 425 23.53 -19.40 18.63
C LEU A 425 23.13 -20.84 18.30
N SER A 426 22.32 -21.05 17.26
CA SER A 426 21.81 -22.37 16.88
C SER A 426 22.61 -23.05 15.75
N GLY A 427 23.85 -22.62 15.51
CA GLY A 427 24.77 -23.30 14.59
C GLY A 427 24.68 -22.87 13.12
N GLY A 428 24.15 -21.70 12.81
CA GLY A 428 23.99 -21.20 11.44
C GLY A 428 25.30 -21.07 10.64
N ARG A 429 26.47 -21.04 11.30
CA ARG A 429 27.79 -21.00 10.63
C ARG A 429 28.14 -22.29 9.87
N THR A 430 27.52 -23.42 10.21
CA THR A 430 27.77 -24.71 9.55
C THR A 430 26.72 -25.04 8.48
N LEU A 431 25.83 -24.10 8.15
CA LEU A 431 24.75 -24.32 7.19
C LEU A 431 25.32 -24.45 5.76
N LYS A 432 25.03 -25.58 5.11
CA LYS A 432 25.32 -25.77 3.68
C LYS A 432 24.12 -25.30 2.87
N LEU A 433 24.29 -24.22 2.11
CA LEU A 433 23.24 -23.62 1.27
C LEU A 433 23.35 -24.11 -0.18
N GLN A 434 22.20 -24.29 -0.83
CA GLN A 434 22.16 -24.52 -2.27
C GLN A 434 22.60 -23.24 -3.02
N PRO A 435 23.35 -23.35 -4.14
CA PRO A 435 23.77 -22.20 -4.93
C PRO A 435 22.56 -21.43 -5.49
N GLY A 436 22.52 -20.11 -5.30
CA GLY A 436 21.48 -19.25 -5.90
C GLY A 436 20.34 -18.82 -4.97
N LEU A 437 20.35 -19.18 -3.69
CA LEU A 437 19.38 -18.68 -2.68
C LEU A 437 19.83 -17.42 -1.93
N THR A 438 21.08 -17.00 -2.14
CA THR A 438 21.69 -15.80 -1.55
C THR A 438 22.26 -14.90 -2.64
N VAL A 439 22.37 -13.60 -2.33
CA VAL A 439 22.95 -12.63 -3.28
C VAL A 439 24.41 -12.94 -3.59
N VAL A 440 24.71 -13.15 -4.87
CA VAL A 440 26.08 -13.23 -5.38
C VAL A 440 26.52 -11.81 -5.76
N LYS A 441 27.82 -11.51 -5.61
CA LYS A 441 28.40 -10.18 -5.95
C LYS A 441 28.05 -9.70 -7.38
N GLU A 442 27.75 -10.63 -8.29
CA GLU A 442 27.42 -10.39 -9.69
C GLU A 442 25.96 -9.99 -9.92
N ASP A 443 25.08 -10.23 -8.95
CA ASP A 443 23.64 -9.90 -9.00
C ASP A 443 23.37 -8.46 -8.54
N LEU A 444 24.31 -7.80 -7.85
CA LEU A 444 24.21 -6.38 -7.56
C LEU A 444 24.33 -5.56 -8.85
N THR A 445 23.22 -4.98 -9.29
CA THR A 445 23.17 -4.02 -10.42
C THR A 445 24.15 -2.88 -10.22
N CYS A 446 24.40 -2.43 -8.98
CA CYS A 446 25.46 -1.46 -8.69
C CYS A 446 26.86 -1.94 -9.07
N TYR A 447 27.17 -3.24 -8.96
CA TYR A 447 28.48 -3.77 -9.37
C TYR A 447 28.59 -3.90 -10.89
N LYS A 448 27.53 -4.33 -11.58
CA LYS A 448 27.48 -4.32 -13.06
C LYS A 448 27.54 -2.90 -13.61
N LEU A 449 26.74 -1.98 -13.08
CA LEU A 449 26.72 -0.56 -13.46
C LEU A 449 28.05 0.11 -13.10
N TYR A 450 28.63 -0.16 -11.92
CA TYR A 450 29.98 0.28 -11.55
C TYR A 450 31.04 -0.27 -12.50
N LYS A 451 30.99 -1.55 -12.88
CA LYS A 451 31.94 -2.16 -13.83
C LYS A 451 31.82 -1.53 -15.23
N THR A 452 30.60 -1.29 -15.70
CA THR A 452 30.33 -0.64 -17.00
C THR A 452 30.68 0.85 -17.00
N LEU A 453 30.45 1.55 -15.88
CA LEU A 453 30.76 2.98 -15.73
C LEU A 453 32.24 3.24 -15.44
N LYS A 454 32.91 2.38 -14.67
CA LYS A 454 34.37 2.38 -14.45
C LYS A 454 35.14 2.23 -15.76
N GLN A 455 34.56 1.56 -16.75
CA GLN A 455 35.13 1.46 -18.10
C GLN A 455 34.89 2.69 -18.99
N LYS A 456 33.98 3.62 -18.64
CA LYS A 456 33.55 4.67 -19.58
C LYS A 456 33.71 6.12 -19.11
N VAL A 457 33.54 6.48 -17.83
CA VAL A 457 33.61 7.92 -17.43
C VAL A 457 34.03 8.09 -15.96
N GLY A 458 34.91 9.07 -15.72
CA GLY A 458 35.36 9.51 -14.39
C GLY A 458 34.22 9.92 -13.47
N VAL A 459 34.34 9.47 -12.22
CA VAL A 459 33.27 9.48 -11.21
C VAL A 459 33.03 10.90 -10.68
N LYS A 460 31.82 11.41 -10.89
CA LYS A 460 31.09 12.21 -9.90
C LYS A 460 29.60 12.19 -10.25
N PHE A 461 28.77 11.95 -9.23
CA PHE A 461 27.32 12.18 -9.21
C PHE A 461 26.35 11.07 -9.67
N ILE A 462 26.42 9.86 -9.08
CA ILE A 462 25.24 8.97 -9.04
C ILE A 462 25.21 8.21 -7.69
N PHE A 463 24.57 8.81 -6.68
CA PHE A 463 24.28 8.11 -5.42
C PHE A 463 22.80 8.24 -5.00
N TYR A 464 22.08 9.26 -5.48
CA TYR A 464 20.73 9.56 -4.99
C TYR A 464 19.58 8.87 -5.74
N LEU A 465 19.75 8.46 -7.00
CA LEU A 465 18.68 7.78 -7.76
C LEU A 465 18.56 6.26 -7.47
N CYS A 466 19.54 5.67 -6.77
CA CYS A 466 19.64 4.21 -6.63
C CYS A 466 18.95 3.60 -5.40
N LEU A 467 18.64 4.38 -4.36
CA LEU A 467 18.34 3.82 -3.04
C LEU A 467 16.90 3.34 -2.83
N CYS A 468 15.90 3.84 -3.56
CA CYS A 468 14.52 3.35 -3.45
C CYS A 468 14.15 2.28 -4.48
N TYR A 469 14.89 2.14 -5.59
CA TYR A 469 14.50 1.27 -6.71
C TYR A 469 15.33 -0.02 -6.84
N ASN A 470 16.60 -0.03 -6.38
CA ASN A 470 17.44 -1.25 -6.52
C ASN A 470 17.04 -2.39 -5.58
N PHE A 471 16.33 -2.12 -4.49
CA PHE A 471 15.95 -3.18 -3.55
C PHE A 471 14.84 -4.09 -4.11
N CYS A 472 13.81 -3.58 -4.79
CA CYS A 472 12.82 -4.44 -5.48
C CYS A 472 13.44 -5.26 -6.62
N MET A 473 14.37 -4.66 -7.38
CA MET A 473 15.06 -5.32 -8.49
C MET A 473 16.10 -6.34 -8.05
N LEU A 474 16.51 -6.33 -6.76
CA LEU A 474 17.35 -7.37 -6.16
C LEU A 474 16.58 -8.70 -5.99
N PHE A 475 15.27 -8.66 -5.74
CA PHE A 475 14.47 -9.88 -5.51
C PHE A 475 14.01 -10.56 -6.81
N TYR A 476 13.72 -9.78 -7.85
CA TYR A 476 13.12 -10.29 -9.10
C TYR A 476 13.93 -11.41 -9.82
N PRO A 477 15.28 -11.34 -9.94
CA PRO A 477 16.06 -12.40 -10.59
C PRO A 477 15.97 -13.75 -9.87
N TYR A 478 15.63 -13.76 -8.59
CA TYR A 478 15.44 -14.99 -7.82
C TYR A 478 14.08 -15.60 -8.11
N PHE A 479 13.00 -14.81 -8.17
CA PHE A 479 11.66 -15.32 -8.48
C PHE A 479 11.45 -15.76 -9.93
N GLN A 480 12.44 -15.64 -10.80
CA GLN A 480 12.36 -16.14 -12.19
C GLN A 480 13.27 -17.37 -12.42
N LYS A 481 14.20 -17.65 -11.50
CA LYS A 481 15.06 -18.85 -11.55
C LYS A 481 14.40 -20.08 -10.92
N TRP A 482 13.33 -19.86 -10.18
CA TRP A 482 12.50 -20.83 -9.47
C TRP A 482 11.07 -20.63 -9.89
#